data_AF-A0A842HB38-F1
#
_entry.id   AF-A0A842HB38-F1
#
_cell.length_a   1.000
_cell.length_b   1.000
_cell.length_c   1.000
_cell.angle_alpha   90.00
_cell.angle_beta   90.00
_cell.angle_gamma   90.00
#
_symmetry.space_group_name_H-M   'P 1'
#
loop_
_entity.id
_entity.type
_entity.pdbx_description
1 polymer ?
#
loop_
_entity_poly.entity_id
_entity_poly.type
_entity_poly.pdbx_seq_one_letter_code
_entity_poly.pdbx_strand_id
1 'polypeptide(L)'
;MERETTCPPPPILHKFGKRCYLEPLLKNGVVSFAVATSYNDSALTEGQQDNETTRVFSLAPGVDFSFHFKGRDGDDLKYYIWCSSLDYSEDLLTEFDADSCLIITDPGQFGDRLLTEVRRQFPTNEAGIPGCDFYARDVKYYDENRPPVTSKQEHLIYMKKNRYSHQAEFRFVFATDPKRTLPDRIEIKIGSIEDIAAFYVPE
;
A
#
# COMPACT_ATOMS: atom_id res chain seq x y z
N MET A 1 -2.61 -22.76 -11.81
CA MET A 1 -1.82 -22.84 -10.56
C MET A 1 -0.43 -22.33 -10.88
N GLU A 2 -0.30 -21.02 -11.06
CA GLU A 2 1.00 -20.36 -11.26
C GLU A 2 1.44 -19.82 -9.90
N ARG A 3 2.70 -20.10 -9.58
CA ARG A 3 3.31 -19.86 -8.27
C ARG A 3 3.46 -18.37 -8.03
N GLU A 4 3.10 -17.94 -6.82
CA GLU A 4 3.48 -16.63 -6.25
C GLU A 4 4.98 -16.43 -6.48
N THR A 5 5.32 -15.53 -7.39
CA THR A 5 6.67 -14.99 -7.49
C THR A 5 6.82 -14.03 -6.32
N THR A 6 7.22 -14.57 -5.17
CA THR A 6 7.57 -13.77 -4.00
C THR A 6 8.87 -13.04 -4.31
N CYS A 7 8.77 -11.72 -4.50
CA CYS A 7 9.94 -10.86 -4.35
C CYS A 7 10.48 -11.10 -2.93
N PRO A 8 11.80 -11.27 -2.71
CA PRO A 8 12.32 -11.36 -1.35
C PRO A 8 11.85 -10.13 -0.56
N PRO A 9 11.47 -10.29 0.72
CA PRO A 9 11.04 -9.15 1.52
C PRO A 9 12.16 -8.11 1.56
N PRO A 10 11.82 -6.81 1.57
CA PRO A 10 12.82 -5.78 1.74
C PRO A 10 13.53 -5.98 3.08
N PRO A 11 14.77 -5.50 3.21
CA PRO A 11 15.51 -5.68 4.45
C PRO A 11 14.87 -4.90 5.61
N ILE A 12 14.35 -3.70 5.36
CA ILE A 12 13.78 -2.80 6.37
C ILE A 12 12.62 -2.01 5.73
N LEU A 13 11.61 -1.66 6.52
CA LEU A 13 10.57 -0.68 6.16
C LEU A 13 10.56 0.50 7.12
N HIS A 14 10.31 1.69 6.58
CA HIS A 14 10.22 2.95 7.31
C HIS A 14 8.80 3.50 7.22
N LYS A 15 8.06 3.49 8.34
CA LYS A 15 6.71 4.01 8.41
C LYS A 15 6.69 5.38 9.08
N PHE A 16 6.52 6.41 8.26
CA PHE A 16 6.34 7.79 8.70
C PHE A 16 4.89 8.04 9.13
N GLY A 17 4.71 8.82 10.20
CA GLY A 17 3.39 9.28 10.66
C GLY A 17 3.45 9.94 12.02
N LYS A 18 2.29 10.38 12.53
CA LYS A 18 2.19 10.86 13.91
C LYS A 18 2.38 9.71 14.89
N ARG A 19 3.18 9.92 15.93
CA ARG A 19 3.53 8.92 16.95
C ARG A 19 2.31 8.29 17.60
N CYS A 20 1.26 9.10 17.85
CA CYS A 20 0.01 8.62 18.43
C CYS A 20 -0.70 7.54 17.59
N TYR A 21 -0.48 7.51 16.28
CA TYR A 21 -0.99 6.47 15.39
C TYR A 21 -0.01 5.30 15.20
N LEU A 22 1.30 5.57 15.30
CA LEU A 22 2.33 4.54 15.18
C LEU A 22 2.52 3.72 16.47
N GLU A 23 2.21 4.28 17.63
CA GLU A 23 2.35 3.58 18.91
C GLU A 23 1.36 2.40 19.06
N PRO A 24 0.07 2.52 18.67
CA PRO A 24 -0.82 1.36 18.57
C PRO A 24 -0.37 0.31 17.56
N LEU A 25 0.24 0.74 16.44
CA LEU A 25 0.84 -0.18 15.47
C LEU A 25 1.97 -0.98 16.13
N LEU A 26 2.88 -0.32 16.83
CA LEU A 26 4.01 -0.96 17.51
C LEU A 26 3.55 -1.91 18.62
N LYS A 27 2.76 -1.40 19.58
CA LYS A 27 2.43 -2.13 20.82
C LYS A 27 1.34 -3.18 20.65
N ASN A 28 0.39 -2.94 19.75
CA ASN A 28 -0.81 -3.77 19.62
C ASN A 28 -0.96 -4.38 18.22
N GLY A 29 -0.07 -4.05 17.27
CA GLY A 29 -0.17 -4.49 15.90
C GLY A 29 -1.38 -3.94 15.15
N VAL A 30 -1.85 -2.73 15.48
CA VAL A 30 -2.99 -2.13 14.79
C VAL A 30 -2.53 -1.57 13.44
N VAL A 31 -2.74 -2.33 12.36
CA VAL A 31 -2.43 -1.92 10.99
C VAL A 31 -3.69 -1.36 10.34
N SER A 32 -3.74 -0.05 10.14
CA SER A 32 -4.87 0.63 9.48
C SER A 32 -4.62 0.75 7.98
N PHE A 33 -5.36 -0.02 7.19
CA PHE A 33 -5.40 0.15 5.74
C PHE A 33 -6.50 1.13 5.35
N ALA A 34 -6.21 2.02 4.40
CA ALA A 34 -7.18 2.95 3.84
C ALA A 34 -7.57 2.54 2.43
N VAL A 35 -8.83 2.75 2.05
CA VAL A 35 -9.32 2.50 0.70
C VAL A 35 -8.59 3.41 -0.29
N ALA A 36 -8.19 2.87 -1.45
CA ALA A 36 -7.41 3.60 -2.45
C ALA A 36 -8.03 4.96 -2.85
N THR A 37 -9.37 5.04 -2.90
CA THR A 37 -10.09 6.28 -3.24
C THR A 37 -9.89 7.40 -2.21
N SER A 38 -9.57 7.09 -0.95
CA SER A 38 -9.37 8.13 0.07
C SER A 38 -8.11 8.96 -0.13
N TYR A 39 -7.16 8.48 -0.94
CA TYR A 39 -5.91 9.19 -1.23
C TYR A 39 -6.09 10.33 -2.24
N ASN A 40 -7.25 10.42 -2.92
CA ASN A 40 -7.57 11.52 -3.82
C ASN A 40 -8.29 12.69 -3.12
N ASP A 41 -8.07 12.86 -1.81
CA ASP A 41 -8.64 13.93 -1.00
C ASP A 41 -7.68 15.14 -0.95
N SER A 42 -8.17 16.33 -1.30
CA SER A 42 -7.41 17.58 -1.25
C SER A 42 -7.06 18.06 0.15
N ALA A 43 -7.65 17.47 1.19
CA ALA A 43 -7.30 17.73 2.58
C ALA A 43 -6.03 16.99 3.02
N LEU A 44 -5.52 16.06 2.21
CA LEU A 44 -4.26 15.36 2.47
C LEU A 44 -3.05 16.23 2.13
N THR A 45 -1.91 15.87 2.71
CA THR A 45 -0.62 16.50 2.37
C THR A 45 -0.24 16.19 0.92
N GLU A 46 0.63 17.02 0.32
CA GLU A 46 1.11 16.80 -1.05
C GLU A 46 1.80 15.43 -1.21
N GLY A 47 2.51 14.97 -0.17
CA GLY A 47 3.13 13.65 -0.16
C GLY A 47 2.12 12.49 -0.16
N GLN A 48 0.95 12.69 0.45
CA GLN A 48 -0.12 11.68 0.58
C GLN A 48 -1.12 11.68 -0.57
N GLN A 49 -1.41 12.85 -1.14
CA GLN A 49 -2.47 12.99 -2.14
C GLN A 49 -2.04 12.33 -3.46
N ASP A 50 -2.76 11.28 -3.88
CA ASP A 50 -2.55 10.60 -5.15
C ASP A 50 -3.84 9.94 -5.68
N ASN A 51 -3.95 9.82 -6.99
CA ASN A 51 -5.03 9.07 -7.62
C ASN A 51 -4.62 7.60 -7.72
N GLU A 52 -4.97 6.82 -6.71
CA GLU A 52 -4.60 5.41 -6.64
C GLU A 52 -5.47 4.49 -7.50
N THR A 53 -6.58 4.97 -8.06
CA THR A 53 -7.52 4.10 -8.80
C THR A 53 -7.30 4.10 -10.30
N THR A 54 -6.44 4.99 -10.81
CA THR A 54 -6.16 5.11 -12.24
C THR A 54 -4.69 5.37 -12.53
N ARG A 55 -4.24 4.99 -13.73
CA ARG A 55 -2.91 5.37 -14.24
C ARG A 55 -3.07 6.08 -15.57
N VAL A 56 -2.58 7.32 -15.64
CA VAL A 56 -2.69 8.19 -16.81
C VAL A 56 -1.32 8.36 -17.45
N PHE A 57 -1.28 8.24 -18.77
CA PHE A 57 -0.11 8.44 -19.64
C PHE A 57 -0.47 9.41 -20.76
N SER A 58 0.28 10.51 -20.87
CA SER A 58 0.09 11.58 -21.86
C SER A 58 1.11 11.42 -22.97
N LEU A 59 0.78 10.64 -24.00
CA LEU A 59 1.75 10.22 -25.03
C LEU A 59 2.01 11.27 -26.11
N ALA A 60 1.06 12.20 -26.27
CA ALA A 60 1.16 13.35 -27.16
C ALA A 60 0.25 14.47 -26.63
N PRO A 61 0.46 15.73 -27.05
CA PRO A 61 -0.43 16.83 -26.67
C PRO A 61 -1.90 16.51 -26.97
N GLY A 62 -2.73 16.46 -25.92
CA GLY A 62 -4.16 16.15 -26.03
C GLY A 62 -4.51 14.66 -26.20
N VAL A 63 -3.55 13.75 -26.06
CA VAL A 63 -3.77 12.29 -26.16
C VAL A 63 -3.35 11.62 -24.86
N ASP A 64 -4.36 11.36 -24.01
CA ASP A 64 -4.19 10.66 -22.74
C ASP A 64 -4.72 9.22 -22.84
N PHE A 65 -3.94 8.29 -22.28
CA PHE A 65 -4.34 6.91 -22.07
C PHE A 65 -4.50 6.67 -20.57
N SER A 66 -5.71 6.26 -20.15
CA SER A 66 -6.00 5.92 -18.76
C SER A 66 -6.29 4.43 -18.58
N PHE A 67 -5.72 3.84 -17.53
CA PHE A 67 -6.10 2.53 -17.04
C PHE A 67 -6.99 2.71 -15.81
N HIS A 68 -8.21 2.18 -15.87
CA HIS A 68 -9.14 2.14 -14.74
C HIS A 68 -9.15 0.73 -14.15
N PHE A 69 -8.99 0.61 -12.84
CA PHE A 69 -8.90 -0.69 -12.20
C PHE A 69 -10.29 -1.28 -11.93
N LYS A 70 -10.49 -2.53 -12.34
CA LYS A 70 -11.77 -3.24 -12.23
C LYS A 70 -11.67 -4.46 -11.32
N GLY A 71 -12.73 -4.67 -10.53
CA GLY A 71 -12.94 -5.85 -9.70
C GLY A 71 -13.40 -7.06 -10.52
N ARG A 72 -13.58 -8.19 -9.83
CA ARG A 72 -13.98 -9.47 -10.46
C ARG A 72 -15.39 -9.44 -11.05
N ASP A 73 -16.23 -8.50 -10.62
CA ASP A 73 -17.59 -8.29 -11.11
C ASP A 73 -17.67 -7.28 -12.27
N GLY A 74 -16.54 -6.67 -12.65
CA GLY A 74 -16.46 -5.64 -13.69
C GLY A 74 -16.68 -4.20 -13.19
N ASP A 75 -17.03 -4.02 -11.91
CA ASP A 75 -17.13 -2.69 -11.28
C ASP A 75 -15.75 -2.15 -10.88
N ASP A 76 -15.68 -0.91 -10.40
CA ASP A 76 -14.41 -0.32 -9.97
C ASP A 76 -13.78 -1.12 -8.82
N LEU A 77 -12.47 -1.39 -8.94
CA LEU A 77 -11.73 -2.14 -7.94
C LEU A 77 -11.71 -1.38 -6.61
N LYS A 78 -12.31 -1.97 -5.58
CA LYS A 78 -12.15 -1.53 -4.19
C LYS A 78 -11.00 -2.27 -3.55
N TYR A 79 -9.92 -1.56 -3.28
CA TYR A 79 -8.75 -2.11 -2.64
C TYR A 79 -8.19 -1.15 -1.58
N TYR A 80 -7.45 -1.73 -0.66
CA TYR A 80 -6.98 -1.10 0.56
C TYR A 80 -5.47 -1.12 0.58
N ILE A 81 -4.87 -0.01 0.99
CA ILE A 81 -3.43 0.21 0.91
C ILE A 81 -2.91 0.56 2.30
N TRP A 82 -1.82 -0.10 2.68
CA TRP A 82 -0.90 0.36 3.71
C TRP A 82 0.48 0.50 3.08
N CYS A 83 1.07 1.69 3.19
CA CYS A 83 2.37 1.97 2.60
C CYS A 83 3.42 2.31 3.65
N SER A 84 4.67 2.05 3.31
CA SER A 84 5.88 2.46 4.00
C SER A 84 6.91 2.90 2.96
N SER A 85 8.03 3.47 3.38
CA SER A 85 9.20 3.69 2.54
C SER A 85 10.22 2.58 2.73
N LEU A 86 10.99 2.27 1.69
CA LEU A 86 12.18 1.42 1.77
C LEU A 86 13.35 2.16 2.39
N ASP A 87 13.39 3.49 2.25
CA ASP A 87 14.49 4.35 2.72
C ASP A 87 14.02 5.32 3.81
N TYR A 88 14.92 5.62 4.75
CA TYR A 88 14.72 6.72 5.67
C TYR A 88 15.05 8.05 4.97
N SER A 89 14.19 9.06 5.12
CA SER A 89 14.43 10.42 4.65
C SER A 89 13.73 11.41 5.59
N GLU A 90 14.46 12.44 6.02
CA GLU A 90 13.92 13.52 6.84
C GLU A 90 12.88 14.35 6.07
N ASP A 91 13.03 14.46 4.74
CA ASP A 91 12.06 15.17 3.89
C ASP A 91 10.67 14.53 4.00
N LEU A 92 10.60 13.20 4.14
CA LEU A 92 9.35 12.47 4.31
C LEU A 92 8.68 12.74 5.66
N LEU A 93 9.42 13.19 6.70
CA LEU A 93 8.78 13.69 7.91
C LEU A 93 7.97 14.95 7.61
N THR A 94 8.52 15.85 6.81
CA THR A 94 7.85 17.10 6.43
C THR A 94 6.69 16.83 5.46
N GLU A 95 6.93 16.06 4.40
CA GLU A 95 5.93 15.79 3.35
C GLU A 95 4.68 15.09 3.87
N PHE A 96 4.83 14.22 4.88
CA PHE A 96 3.72 13.47 5.46
C PHE A 96 3.15 14.10 6.73
N ASP A 97 3.61 15.30 7.10
CA ASP A 97 3.34 15.92 8.40
C ASP A 97 3.54 14.90 9.55
N ALA A 98 4.65 14.18 9.53
CA ALA A 98 4.99 13.15 10.50
C ALA A 98 5.94 13.71 11.57
N ASP A 99 5.77 13.24 12.81
CA ASP A 99 6.64 13.57 13.94
C ASP A 99 7.47 12.35 14.40
N SER A 100 7.34 11.22 13.71
CA SER A 100 7.97 9.96 14.05
C SER A 100 8.11 9.06 12.84
N CYS A 101 9.11 8.18 12.90
CA CYS A 101 9.30 7.08 11.97
C CYS A 101 9.40 5.78 12.77
N LEU A 102 8.58 4.80 12.42
CA LEU A 102 8.68 3.43 12.93
C LEU A 102 9.48 2.59 11.93
N ILE A 103 10.55 1.96 12.40
CA ILE A 103 11.40 1.07 11.62
C ILE A 103 10.94 -0.35 11.86
N ILE A 104 10.59 -1.07 10.79
CA ILE A 104 10.26 -2.50 10.82
C ILE A 104 11.46 -3.25 10.24
N THR A 105 12.17 -3.97 11.09
CA THR A 105 13.44 -4.66 10.80
C THR A 105 13.28 -6.06 10.24
N ASP A 106 12.08 -6.64 10.34
CA ASP A 106 11.73 -7.91 9.67
C ASP A 106 10.41 -7.75 8.89
N PRO A 107 10.46 -7.19 7.67
CA PRO A 107 9.29 -7.02 6.82
C PRO A 107 8.63 -8.34 6.41
N GLY A 108 9.40 -9.45 6.39
CA GLY A 108 8.89 -10.79 6.10
C GLY A 108 7.95 -11.25 7.20
N GLN A 109 8.41 -11.20 8.45
CA GLN A 109 7.59 -11.58 9.60
C GLN A 109 6.38 -10.64 9.78
N PHE A 110 6.55 -9.33 9.54
CA PHE A 110 5.43 -8.39 9.53
C PHE A 110 4.37 -8.75 8.48
N GLY A 111 4.81 -9.07 7.26
CA GLY A 111 3.95 -9.50 6.16
C GLY A 111 3.21 -10.81 6.45
N ASP A 112 3.89 -11.79 7.05
CA ASP A 112 3.30 -13.08 7.42
C ASP A 112 2.21 -12.93 8.50
N ARG A 113 2.44 -12.10 9.51
CA ARG A 113 1.43 -11.80 10.54
C ARG A 113 0.21 -11.09 9.93
N LEU A 114 0.44 -10.13 9.03
CA LEU A 114 -0.62 -9.46 8.28
C LEU A 114 -1.43 -10.43 7.42
N LEU A 115 -0.77 -11.25 6.61
CA LEU A 115 -1.42 -12.22 5.73
C LEU A 115 -2.28 -13.20 6.52
N THR A 116 -1.78 -13.67 7.67
CA THR A 116 -2.50 -14.56 8.58
C THR A 116 -3.81 -13.92 9.04
N GLU A 117 -3.76 -12.69 9.55
CA GLU A 117 -4.93 -12.00 10.08
C GLU A 117 -5.91 -11.54 8.99
N VAL A 118 -5.41 -11.12 7.83
CA VAL A 118 -6.24 -10.80 6.66
C VAL A 118 -7.01 -12.04 6.21
N ARG A 119 -6.35 -13.20 6.06
CA ARG A 119 -7.02 -14.46 5.67
C ARG A 119 -8.04 -14.92 6.71
N ARG A 120 -7.80 -14.64 8.00
CA ARG A 120 -8.74 -14.92 9.08
C ARG A 120 -10.00 -14.03 8.99
N GLN A 121 -9.84 -12.75 8.70
CA GLN A 121 -10.95 -11.80 8.59
C GLN A 121 -11.72 -11.93 7.25
N PHE A 122 -11.03 -12.31 6.18
CA PHE A 122 -11.56 -12.43 4.83
C PHE A 122 -11.34 -13.85 4.27
N PRO A 123 -12.00 -14.87 4.85
CA PRO A 123 -11.76 -16.25 4.48
C PRO A 123 -12.20 -16.56 3.05
N THR A 124 -11.57 -17.59 2.48
CA THR A 124 -11.99 -18.21 1.21
C THR A 124 -13.41 -18.75 1.36
N ASN A 125 -14.26 -18.52 0.36
CA ASN A 125 -15.64 -19.00 0.39
C ASN A 125 -15.75 -20.50 0.01
N GLU A 126 -16.95 -21.06 0.12
CA GLU A 126 -17.22 -22.48 -0.17
C GLU A 126 -16.87 -22.89 -1.61
N ALA A 127 -16.88 -21.94 -2.56
CA ALA A 127 -16.49 -22.17 -3.95
C ALA A 127 -14.97 -22.13 -4.17
N GLY A 128 -14.16 -22.02 -3.11
CA GLY A 128 -12.71 -21.95 -3.20
C GLY A 128 -12.18 -20.60 -3.67
N ILE A 129 -13.03 -19.56 -3.70
CA ILE A 129 -12.64 -18.21 -4.13
C ILE A 129 -12.11 -17.44 -2.90
N PRO A 130 -10.87 -16.93 -2.93
CA PRO A 130 -10.32 -16.13 -1.83
C PRO A 130 -11.21 -14.92 -1.53
N GLY A 131 -11.52 -14.71 -0.25
CA GLY A 131 -12.33 -13.58 0.22
C GLY A 131 -11.63 -12.23 0.02
N CYS A 132 -10.31 -12.26 -0.11
CA CYS A 132 -9.48 -11.16 -0.55
C CYS A 132 -8.25 -11.68 -1.31
N ASP A 133 -7.72 -10.86 -2.18
CA ASP A 133 -6.35 -10.97 -2.67
C ASP A 133 -5.45 -10.11 -1.79
N PHE A 134 -4.27 -10.60 -1.41
CA PHE A 134 -3.29 -9.88 -0.58
C PHE A 134 -1.92 -9.93 -1.25
N TYR A 135 -1.28 -8.79 -1.39
CA TYR A 135 0.01 -8.64 -2.07
C TYR A 135 0.88 -7.62 -1.35
N ALA A 136 2.20 -7.78 -1.46
CA ALA A 136 3.17 -6.85 -0.90
C ALA A 136 4.35 -6.69 -1.86
N ARG A 137 4.60 -5.47 -2.34
CA ARG A 137 5.68 -5.17 -3.30
C ARG A 137 6.15 -3.72 -3.21
N ASP A 138 7.36 -3.49 -3.70
CA ASP A 138 7.88 -2.15 -3.96
C ASP A 138 7.18 -1.49 -5.14
N VAL A 139 7.03 -0.17 -5.06
CA VAL A 139 6.42 0.65 -6.11
C VAL A 139 7.45 0.95 -7.20
N LYS A 140 7.02 0.81 -8.45
CA LYS A 140 7.79 1.20 -9.64
C LYS A 140 7.34 2.57 -10.12
N TYR A 141 8.29 3.37 -10.55
CA TYR A 141 8.02 4.74 -10.97
C TYR A 141 7.98 4.85 -12.49
N TYR A 142 7.04 5.65 -13.00
CA TYR A 142 6.87 5.83 -14.44
C TYR A 142 6.87 7.31 -14.85
N ASP A 143 7.37 7.53 -16.06
CA ASP A 143 7.27 8.80 -16.79
C ASP A 143 5.93 8.82 -17.52
N GLU A 144 5.07 9.78 -17.18
CA GLU A 144 3.75 9.90 -17.79
C GLU A 144 3.79 10.23 -19.27
N ASN A 145 4.93 10.72 -19.79
CA ASN A 145 5.11 11.01 -21.21
C ASN A 145 5.66 9.83 -22.02
N ARG A 146 5.70 8.63 -21.42
CA ARG A 146 6.16 7.40 -22.07
C ARG A 146 5.05 6.35 -22.13
N PRO A 147 5.06 5.46 -23.13
CA PRO A 147 4.14 4.33 -23.16
C PRO A 147 4.25 3.46 -21.90
N PRO A 148 3.13 2.88 -21.43
CA PRO A 148 3.13 1.99 -20.28
C PRO A 148 3.97 0.74 -20.57
N VAL A 149 4.81 0.35 -19.61
CA VAL A 149 5.61 -0.88 -19.67
C VAL A 149 4.81 -2.15 -19.40
N THR A 150 3.56 -2.00 -18.96
CA THR A 150 2.64 -3.08 -18.62
C THR A 150 1.19 -2.60 -18.73
N SER A 151 0.28 -3.47 -19.15
CA SER A 151 -1.17 -3.26 -19.08
C SER A 151 -1.85 -4.07 -17.97
N LYS A 152 -1.06 -4.87 -17.23
CA LYS A 152 -1.54 -5.73 -16.14
C LYS A 152 -1.90 -4.90 -14.91
N GLN A 153 -3.16 -4.96 -14.47
CA GLN A 153 -3.68 -4.19 -13.33
C GLN A 153 -2.89 -4.46 -12.04
N GLU A 154 -2.54 -5.71 -11.78
CA GLU A 154 -1.76 -6.14 -10.62
C GLU A 154 -0.36 -5.53 -10.59
N HIS A 155 0.17 -5.06 -11.73
CA HIS A 155 1.40 -4.28 -11.80
C HIS A 155 1.13 -2.78 -11.69
N LEU A 156 0.07 -2.29 -12.34
CA LEU A 156 -0.29 -0.87 -12.36
C LEU A 156 -0.65 -0.33 -10.96
N ILE A 157 -1.23 -1.15 -10.08
CA ILE A 157 -1.47 -0.82 -8.66
C ILE A 157 -0.17 -0.49 -7.92
N TYR A 158 0.96 -1.06 -8.36
CA TYR A 158 2.29 -0.82 -7.82
C TYR A 158 3.11 0.12 -8.71
N MET A 159 2.45 0.94 -9.52
CA MET A 159 3.11 2.00 -10.27
C MET A 159 2.74 3.36 -9.72
N LYS A 160 3.66 4.32 -9.73
CA LYS A 160 3.43 5.71 -9.31
C LYS A 160 4.20 6.68 -10.21
N LYS A 161 3.75 7.93 -10.30
CA LYS A 161 4.44 8.95 -11.12
C LYS A 161 5.86 9.21 -10.60
N ASN A 162 6.82 9.45 -11.49
CA ASN A 162 8.23 9.71 -11.17
C ASN A 162 8.46 10.82 -10.15
N ARG A 163 7.56 11.81 -10.04
CA ARG A 163 7.66 12.87 -9.04
C ARG A 163 7.64 12.38 -7.58
N TYR A 164 7.19 11.14 -7.35
CA TYR A 164 7.15 10.49 -6.04
C TYR A 164 8.27 9.46 -5.84
N SER A 165 9.24 9.40 -6.75
CA SER A 165 10.29 8.36 -6.73
C SER A 165 11.17 8.41 -5.48
N HIS A 166 11.35 9.60 -4.89
CA HIS A 166 12.10 9.80 -3.65
C HIS A 166 11.41 9.19 -2.43
N GLN A 167 10.11 8.87 -2.50
CA GLN A 167 9.40 8.23 -1.40
C GLN A 167 9.73 6.74 -1.24
N ALA A 168 10.41 6.13 -2.21
CA ALA A 168 10.84 4.72 -2.21
C ALA A 168 9.75 3.76 -1.69
N GLU A 169 8.53 3.90 -2.19
CA GLU A 169 7.33 3.36 -1.56
C GLU A 169 7.27 1.83 -1.65
N PHE A 170 6.90 1.18 -0.55
CA PHE A 170 6.54 -0.23 -0.47
C PHE A 170 5.07 -0.34 -0.02
N ARG A 171 4.29 -1.13 -0.74
CA ARG A 171 2.85 -1.27 -0.51
C ARG A 171 2.51 -2.67 -0.05
N PHE A 172 1.68 -2.75 0.98
CA PHE A 172 0.79 -3.88 1.22
C PHE A 172 -0.58 -3.51 0.69
N VAL A 173 -1.13 -4.37 -0.16
CA VAL A 173 -2.46 -4.20 -0.75
C VAL A 173 -3.30 -5.41 -0.43
N PHE A 174 -4.55 -5.16 -0.04
CA PHE A 174 -5.57 -6.18 -0.19
C PHE A 174 -6.79 -5.67 -0.93
N ALA A 175 -7.31 -6.51 -1.82
CA ALA A 175 -8.51 -6.26 -2.59
C ALA A 175 -9.56 -7.30 -2.19
N THR A 176 -10.75 -6.85 -1.79
CA THR A 176 -11.84 -7.74 -1.35
C THR A 176 -12.86 -7.95 -2.45
N ASP A 177 -13.80 -8.87 -2.23
CA ASP A 177 -14.99 -8.96 -3.07
C ASP A 177 -15.72 -7.59 -3.12
N PRO A 178 -15.91 -6.99 -4.31
CA PRO A 178 -16.55 -5.68 -4.48
C PRO A 178 -17.99 -5.61 -3.94
N LYS A 179 -18.66 -6.76 -3.77
CA LYS A 179 -20.00 -6.85 -3.16
C LYS A 179 -19.98 -6.73 -1.65
N ARG A 180 -18.82 -6.84 -0.99
CA ARG A 180 -18.70 -6.55 0.44
C ARG A 180 -18.66 -5.05 0.66
N THR A 181 -19.61 -4.54 1.44
CA THR A 181 -19.53 -3.18 1.97
C THR A 181 -18.54 -3.17 3.12
N LEU A 182 -17.47 -2.40 2.97
CA LEU A 182 -16.43 -2.22 3.97
C LEU A 182 -16.25 -0.74 4.25
N PRO A 183 -15.83 -0.35 5.48
CA PRO A 183 -15.51 1.03 5.80
C PRO A 183 -14.30 1.53 4.99
N ASP A 184 -14.13 2.84 4.89
CA ASP A 184 -12.99 3.47 4.20
C ASP A 184 -11.64 3.12 4.85
N ARG A 185 -11.66 2.74 6.14
CA ARG A 185 -10.49 2.23 6.85
C ARG A 185 -10.79 0.91 7.53
N ILE A 186 -9.88 -0.04 7.37
CA ILE A 186 -9.94 -1.36 7.98
C ILE A 186 -8.72 -1.53 8.87
N GLU A 187 -8.95 -1.93 10.12
CA GLU A 187 -7.89 -2.24 11.07
C GLU A 187 -7.67 -3.75 11.14
N ILE A 188 -6.44 -4.18 10.87
CA ILE A 188 -5.98 -5.55 11.05
C ILE A 188 -5.09 -5.58 12.29
N LYS A 189 -5.43 -6.41 13.27
CA LYS A 189 -4.67 -6.55 14.53
C LYS A 189 -3.74 -7.75 14.45
N ILE A 190 -2.44 -7.51 14.36
CA ILE A 190 -1.42 -8.56 14.18
C ILE A 190 -0.64 -8.93 15.45
N GLY A 191 -1.04 -8.36 16.60
CA GLY A 191 -0.30 -8.46 17.85
C GLY A 191 0.90 -7.50 17.91
N SER A 192 1.48 -7.31 19.09
CA SER A 192 2.67 -6.45 19.25
C SER A 192 3.75 -6.82 18.23
N ILE A 193 4.40 -5.82 17.65
CA ILE A 193 5.54 -5.97 16.74
C ILE A 193 6.82 -5.39 17.35
N GLU A 194 6.85 -5.15 18.66
CA GLU A 194 8.04 -4.65 19.37
C GLU A 194 9.26 -5.56 19.23
N ASP A 195 9.06 -6.83 18.87
CA ASP A 195 10.12 -7.79 18.60
C ASP A 195 10.77 -7.62 17.22
N ILE A 196 10.13 -6.89 16.30
CA ILE A 196 10.60 -6.66 14.93
C ILE A 196 10.56 -5.19 14.50
N ALA A 197 10.18 -4.28 15.40
CA ALA A 197 10.06 -2.88 15.09
C ALA A 197 10.40 -1.98 16.28
N ALA A 198 10.93 -0.80 15.98
CA ALA A 198 11.24 0.22 16.98
C ALA A 198 11.11 1.61 16.36
N PHE A 199 10.89 2.63 17.19
CA PHE A 199 10.95 4.01 16.72
C PHE A 199 12.38 4.39 16.37
N TYR A 200 12.53 5.11 15.26
CA TYR A 200 13.79 5.78 14.95
C TYR A 200 14.12 6.80 16.04
N VAL A 201 15.38 6.80 16.47
CA VAL A 201 15.94 7.77 17.41
C VAL A 201 17.14 8.40 16.69
N PRO A 202 17.11 9.70 16.38
CA PRO A 202 18.27 10.39 15.84
C PRO A 202 19.45 10.27 16.81
N GLU A 203 20.66 10.06 16.27
CA GLU A 203 21.90 10.14 17.05
C GLU A 203 22.21 11.56 17.53
#